data_AF-A0A439TNQ3-F1
#
_entry.id   AF-A0A439TNQ3-F1
#
_cell.length_a   1.000
_cell.length_b   1.000
_cell.length_c   1.000
_cell.angle_alpha   90.00
_cell.angle_beta   90.00
_cell.angle_gamma   90.00
#
_symmetry.space_group_name_H-M   'P 1'
#
loop_
_entity.id
_entity.type
_entity.pdbx_description
1 polymer ?
#
loop_
_entity_poly.entity_id
_entity_poly.type
_entity_poly.pdbx_seq_one_letter_code
_entity_poly.pdbx_strand_id
1 'polypeptide(L)'
;MSSYFREVRDRKIRGNREYRIMSDPQHELRIYLQQELASRPHGTKGQLAKFLGVKPDAVTRMTNTDPGKETRAIQAHEFERIRQFFNDAGAPAGPIRDAAEIQNMLERIEGLSQTNVETLLSMIQQLRRVSAAEPSRNQPDGQSEPASVHRESTP
;
A
#
# COMPACT_ATOMS: atom_id res chain seq x y z
N MET A 1 33.15 41.99 -41.75
CA MET A 1 31.83 41.32 -41.95
C MET A 1 31.96 39.86 -41.50
N SER A 2 32.31 39.63 -40.23
CA SER A 2 31.42 39.28 -39.12
C SER A 2 30.65 37.97 -39.32
N SER A 3 31.34 36.88 -38.96
CA SER A 3 30.89 35.49 -38.86
C SER A 3 29.76 35.26 -37.84
N TYR A 4 29.17 36.32 -37.30
CA TYR A 4 28.11 36.31 -36.29
C TYR A 4 26.71 36.07 -36.86
N PHE A 5 26.51 36.21 -38.18
CA PHE A 5 25.17 36.11 -38.79
C PHE A 5 24.79 34.72 -39.33
N ARG A 6 25.73 33.77 -39.41
CA ARG A 6 25.41 32.36 -39.77
C ARG A 6 25.06 31.48 -38.57
N GLU A 7 25.34 31.93 -37.34
CA GLU A 7 25.10 31.16 -36.12
C GLU A 7 23.71 31.42 -35.47
N VAL A 8 22.88 32.21 -36.14
CA VAL A 8 21.51 32.52 -35.70
C VAL A 8 20.47 31.69 -36.45
N ARG A 9 20.80 31.11 -37.61
CA ARG A 9 19.87 30.24 -38.36
C ARG A 9 19.90 28.77 -37.93
N ASP A 10 21.00 28.26 -37.38
CA ASP A 10 21.04 26.92 -36.75
C ASP A 10 20.61 26.92 -35.28
N ARG A 11 20.31 28.10 -34.72
CA ARG A 11 19.64 28.24 -33.41
C ARG A 11 18.12 28.08 -33.48
N LYS A 12 17.56 27.72 -34.64
CA LYS A 12 16.13 27.41 -34.82
C LYS A 12 15.82 25.89 -34.81
N ILE A 13 16.76 25.07 -34.30
CA ILE A 13 16.54 23.65 -33.95
C ILE A 13 16.63 23.42 -32.43
N ARG A 14 16.84 24.48 -31.63
CA ARG A 14 16.92 24.40 -30.16
C ARG A 14 16.07 25.44 -29.43
N GLY A 15 14.78 25.51 -29.79
CA GLY A 15 13.81 26.31 -29.06
C GLY A 15 12.42 25.72 -29.24
N ASN A 16 11.92 25.07 -28.19
CA ASN A 16 10.58 24.44 -28.01
C ASN A 16 10.52 22.90 -27.96
N ARG A 17 11.55 22.23 -27.42
CA ARG A 17 11.40 20.85 -26.89
C ARG A 17 11.13 20.82 -25.38
N GLU A 18 10.80 21.97 -24.79
CA GLU A 18 10.64 22.15 -23.34
C GLU A 18 9.23 22.54 -22.91
N TYR A 19 8.25 22.54 -23.82
CA TYR A 19 6.83 22.81 -23.49
C TYR A 19 5.86 21.84 -24.18
N ARG A 20 5.92 20.55 -23.79
CA ARG A 20 4.77 19.63 -23.63
C ARG A 20 5.22 18.21 -23.24
N ILE A 21 6.08 18.06 -22.24
CA ILE A 21 5.84 16.96 -21.28
C ILE A 21 4.81 17.52 -20.29
N MET A 22 3.61 17.83 -20.78
CA MET A 22 2.46 17.63 -19.91
C MET A 22 2.40 16.11 -19.87
N SER A 23 3.07 15.49 -18.89
CA SER A 23 2.83 14.08 -18.61
C SER A 23 1.33 13.93 -18.62
N ASP A 24 0.81 13.10 -19.51
CA ASP A 24 -0.59 12.73 -19.46
C ASP A 24 -0.82 12.22 -18.03
N PRO A 25 -1.63 12.89 -17.19
CA PRO A 25 -1.79 12.48 -15.81
C PRO A 25 -2.25 11.03 -15.72
N GLN A 26 -2.99 10.55 -16.72
CA GLN A 26 -3.38 9.15 -16.82
C GLN A 26 -2.20 8.21 -17.08
N HIS A 27 -1.18 8.65 -17.81
CA HIS A 27 0.04 7.90 -18.03
C HIS A 27 0.83 7.71 -16.73
N GLU A 28 0.95 8.75 -15.91
CA GLU A 28 1.59 8.65 -14.60
C GLU A 28 0.83 7.72 -13.66
N LEU A 29 -0.50 7.81 -13.64
CA LEU A 29 -1.35 6.92 -12.84
C LEU A 29 -1.23 5.45 -13.28
N ARG A 30 -1.14 5.19 -14.60
CA ARG A 30 -0.91 3.85 -15.14
C ARG A 30 0.43 3.27 -14.68
N ILE A 31 1.48 4.08 -14.78
CA ILE A 31 2.82 3.68 -14.34
C ILE A 31 2.82 3.37 -12.84
N TYR A 32 2.23 4.25 -12.02
CA TYR A 32 2.09 4.03 -10.59
C TYR A 32 1.38 2.70 -10.28
N LEU A 33 0.23 2.46 -10.90
CA LEU A 33 -0.54 1.23 -10.69
C LEU A 33 0.23 -0.01 -11.15
N GLN A 34 0.99 0.09 -12.24
CA GLN A 34 1.83 -1.01 -12.74
C GLN A 34 2.96 -1.34 -11.76
N GLN A 35 3.59 -0.32 -11.17
CA GLN A 35 4.65 -0.49 -10.17
C GLN A 35 4.12 -1.14 -8.88
N GLU A 36 2.98 -0.66 -8.36
CA GLU A 36 2.33 -1.27 -7.19
C GLU A 36 1.90 -2.71 -7.44
N LEU A 37 1.40 -3.05 -8.63
CA LEU A 37 1.04 -4.43 -8.93
C LEU A 37 2.27 -5.33 -9.13
N ALA A 38 3.38 -4.78 -9.63
CA ALA A 38 4.63 -5.53 -9.82
C ALA A 38 5.38 -5.81 -8.51
N SER A 39 5.21 -4.97 -7.48
CA SER A 39 5.85 -5.13 -6.17
C SER A 39 5.12 -6.13 -5.25
N ARG A 40 4.00 -6.70 -5.69
CA ARG A 40 3.07 -7.50 -4.87
C ARG A 40 2.95 -8.94 -5.40
N PRO A 41 2.52 -9.90 -4.57
CA PRO A 41 2.40 -11.29 -4.99
C PRO A 41 1.37 -11.49 -6.10
N HIS A 42 1.49 -12.63 -6.79
CA HIS A 42 0.55 -13.01 -7.85
C HIS A 42 -0.89 -13.06 -7.32
N GLY A 43 -1.85 -12.51 -8.07
CA GLY A 43 -3.27 -12.46 -7.69
C GLY A 43 -3.74 -11.13 -7.07
N THR A 44 -2.85 -10.22 -6.68
CA THR A 44 -3.21 -8.89 -6.17
C THR A 44 -4.08 -8.10 -7.14
N LYS A 45 -3.84 -8.21 -8.44
CA LYS A 45 -4.70 -7.61 -9.48
C LYS A 45 -6.16 -8.06 -9.38
N GLY A 46 -6.39 -9.35 -9.11
CA GLY A 46 -7.74 -9.90 -8.94
C GLY A 46 -8.40 -9.42 -7.64
N GLN A 47 -7.62 -9.26 -6.58
CA GLN A 47 -8.10 -8.67 -5.32
C GLN A 47 -8.45 -7.20 -5.47
N LEU A 48 -7.62 -6.42 -6.17
CA LEU A 48 -7.89 -5.02 -6.48
C LEU A 48 -9.17 -4.88 -7.30
N ALA A 49 -9.36 -5.73 -8.32
CA ALA A 49 -10.58 -5.73 -9.13
C ALA A 49 -11.83 -5.96 -8.27
N LYS A 50 -11.78 -6.95 -7.36
CA LYS A 50 -12.88 -7.21 -6.40
C LYS A 50 -13.11 -6.02 -5.47
N PHE A 51 -12.05 -5.41 -4.93
CA PHE A 51 -12.14 -4.27 -4.01
C PHE A 51 -12.76 -3.02 -4.65
N LEU A 52 -12.44 -2.78 -5.93
CA LEU A 52 -13.01 -1.70 -6.73
C LEU A 52 -14.41 -2.03 -7.28
N GLY A 53 -14.86 -3.28 -7.17
CA GLY A 53 -16.14 -3.72 -7.76
C GLY A 53 -16.13 -3.76 -9.29
N VAL A 54 -14.95 -3.91 -9.90
CA VAL A 54 -14.77 -3.93 -11.37
C VAL A 54 -14.31 -5.31 -11.86
N LYS A 55 -14.46 -5.56 -13.16
CA LYS A 55 -13.91 -6.78 -13.78
C LYS A 55 -12.37 -6.75 -13.80
N PRO A 56 -11.67 -7.89 -13.66
CA PRO A 56 -10.20 -7.93 -13.76
C PRO A 56 -9.64 -7.34 -15.05
N ASP A 57 -10.39 -7.44 -16.15
CA ASP A 57 -10.03 -6.84 -17.43
C ASP A 57 -10.01 -5.31 -17.39
N ALA A 58 -10.90 -4.68 -16.61
CA ALA A 58 -10.87 -3.23 -16.41
C ALA A 58 -9.55 -2.78 -15.78
N VAL A 59 -9.03 -3.55 -14.80
CA VAL A 59 -7.72 -3.27 -14.19
C VAL A 59 -6.60 -3.45 -15.22
N THR A 60 -6.69 -4.43 -16.13
CA THR A 60 -5.74 -4.53 -17.27
C THR A 60 -5.73 -3.25 -18.10
N ARG A 61 -6.90 -2.76 -18.50
CA ARG A 61 -7.04 -1.53 -19.30
C ARG A 61 -6.61 -0.28 -18.55
N MET A 62 -6.69 -0.28 -17.21
CA MET A 62 -6.14 0.78 -16.33
C MET A 62 -4.61 0.74 -16.22
N THR A 63 -3.97 -0.41 -16.50
CA THR A 63 -2.49 -0.55 -16.45
C THR A 63 -1.81 -0.45 -17.81
N ASN A 64 -2.56 -0.58 -18.92
CA ASN A 64 -1.99 -0.55 -20.26
C ASN A 64 -1.41 0.84 -20.57
N THR A 65 -0.13 0.88 -20.96
CA THR A 65 0.60 2.09 -21.39
C THR A 65 0.91 2.10 -22.89
N ASP A 66 0.73 0.96 -23.56
CA ASP A 66 0.93 0.79 -25.00
C ASP A 66 -0.22 1.44 -25.78
N PRO A 67 0.05 2.38 -26.71
CA PRO A 67 -0.97 3.04 -27.51
C PRO A 67 -1.74 2.10 -28.44
N GLY A 68 -1.21 0.91 -28.75
CA GLY A 68 -1.89 -0.11 -29.56
C GLY A 68 -2.86 -0.99 -28.78
N LYS A 69 -2.92 -0.85 -27.45
CA LYS A 69 -3.80 -1.65 -26.58
C LYS A 69 -4.99 -0.84 -26.10
N GLU A 70 -6.07 -1.53 -25.76
CA GLU A 70 -7.23 -0.88 -25.18
C GLU A 70 -6.86 -0.27 -23.82
N THR A 71 -7.10 1.03 -23.67
CA THR A 71 -6.85 1.77 -22.44
C THR A 71 -8.15 2.31 -21.86
N ARG A 72 -8.23 2.34 -20.54
CA ARG A 72 -9.33 2.93 -19.79
C ARG A 72 -8.79 3.96 -18.81
N ALA A 73 -9.39 5.14 -18.75
CA ALA A 73 -9.03 6.16 -17.77
C ALA A 73 -9.34 5.70 -16.34
N ILE A 74 -8.45 6.02 -15.41
CA ILE A 74 -8.64 5.84 -13.97
C ILE A 74 -9.36 7.10 -13.46
N GLN A 75 -10.57 6.92 -12.93
CA GLN A 75 -11.33 8.03 -12.37
C GLN A 75 -10.77 8.43 -10.99
N ALA A 76 -10.99 9.67 -10.57
CA ALA A 76 -10.44 10.20 -9.32
C ALA A 76 -10.83 9.35 -8.09
N HIS A 77 -12.10 8.96 -7.98
CA HIS A 77 -12.58 8.10 -6.89
C HIS A 77 -12.01 6.67 -6.95
N GLU A 78 -11.73 6.16 -8.16
CA GLU A 78 -11.06 4.86 -8.32
C GLU A 78 -9.62 4.96 -7.83
N PHE A 79 -8.94 6.08 -8.11
CA PHE A 79 -7.57 6.31 -7.64
C PHE A 79 -7.46 6.39 -6.12
N GLU A 80 -8.37 7.09 -5.45
CA GLU A 80 -8.42 7.13 -3.98
C GLU A 80 -8.56 5.72 -3.38
N ARG A 81 -9.45 4.90 -3.95
CA ARG A 81 -9.65 3.51 -3.53
C ARG A 81 -8.46 2.62 -3.86
N ILE A 82 -7.77 2.86 -4.98
CA ILE A 82 -6.53 2.17 -5.32
C ILE A 82 -5.46 2.46 -4.26
N ARG A 83 -5.28 3.72 -3.87
CA ARG A 83 -4.35 4.10 -2.80
C ARG A 83 -4.72 3.44 -1.47
N GLN A 84 -6.00 3.46 -1.11
CA GLN A 84 -6.50 2.78 0.08
C GLN A 84 -6.17 1.29 0.04
N PHE A 85 -6.47 0.62 -1.07
CA PHE A 85 -6.19 -0.81 -1.24
C PHE A 85 -4.71 -1.12 -1.03
N PHE A 86 -3.79 -0.34 -1.57
CA PHE A 86 -2.36 -0.61 -1.43
C PHE A 86 -1.77 -0.19 -0.07
N ASN A 87 -2.36 0.80 0.59
CA ASN A 87 -2.04 1.15 1.97
C ASN A 87 -2.50 0.04 2.93
N ASP A 88 -3.74 -0.41 2.80
CA ASP A 88 -4.33 -1.45 3.65
C ASP A 88 -3.75 -2.83 3.33
N ALA A 89 -3.50 -3.16 2.06
CA ALA A 89 -2.83 -4.39 1.65
C ALA A 89 -1.30 -4.36 1.89
N GLY A 90 -0.75 -3.20 2.26
CA GLY A 90 0.61 -3.02 2.76
C GLY A 90 0.75 -3.33 4.25
N ALA A 91 -0.36 -3.44 4.98
CA ALA A 91 -0.33 -4.03 6.29
C ALA A 91 -0.08 -5.55 6.14
N PRO A 92 0.94 -6.11 6.80
CA PRO A 92 1.10 -7.55 6.82
C PRO A 92 -0.21 -8.19 7.31
N ALA A 93 -0.70 -9.19 6.58
CA ALA A 93 -1.94 -9.91 6.90
C ALA A 93 -1.82 -10.80 8.16
N GLY A 94 -0.86 -10.52 9.03
CA GLY A 94 -0.59 -11.23 10.27
C GLY A 94 -0.03 -10.29 11.33
N PRO A 95 0.08 -10.75 12.59
CA PRO A 95 0.67 -9.94 13.65
C PRO A 95 2.08 -9.49 13.26
N ILE A 96 2.37 -8.20 13.42
CA ILE A 96 3.68 -7.61 13.11
C ILE A 96 4.76 -8.36 13.89
N ARG A 97 5.70 -8.98 13.17
CA ARG A 97 6.60 -9.98 13.77
C ARG A 97 7.87 -9.35 14.30
N ASP A 98 8.44 -8.42 13.55
CA ASP A 98 9.78 -7.88 13.82
C ASP A 98 9.87 -6.35 13.78
N ALA A 99 11.00 -5.83 14.26
CA ALA A 99 11.24 -4.39 14.38
C ALA A 99 11.44 -3.71 13.01
N ALA A 100 11.94 -4.45 12.01
CA ALA A 100 12.17 -3.92 10.66
C ALA A 100 10.83 -3.68 9.95
N GLU A 101 9.85 -4.54 10.15
CA GLU A 101 8.49 -4.37 9.67
C GLU A 101 7.82 -3.14 10.29
N ILE A 102 7.97 -2.93 11.61
CA ILE A 102 7.46 -1.73 12.30
C ILE A 102 8.12 -0.47 11.74
N GLN A 103 9.44 -0.48 11.58
CA GLN A 103 10.18 0.65 11.03
C GLN A 103 9.71 0.99 9.61
N ASN A 104 9.62 0.00 8.72
CA ASN A 104 9.13 0.19 7.36
C ASN A 104 7.69 0.76 7.32
N MET A 105 6.84 0.40 8.29
CA MET A 105 5.49 0.97 8.39
C MET A 105 5.54 2.43 8.85
N LEU A 106 6.38 2.76 9.83
CA LEU A 106 6.54 4.13 10.34
C LEU A 106 7.13 5.07 9.28
N GLU A 107 8.13 4.62 8.52
CA GLU A 107 8.76 5.40 7.45
C GLU A 107 7.81 5.74 6.29
N ARG A 108 6.68 5.03 6.16
CA ARG A 108 5.65 5.32 5.15
C ARG A 108 4.67 6.41 5.55
N ILE A 109 4.65 6.81 6.83
CA ILE A 109 3.70 7.83 7.32
C ILE A 109 4.27 9.21 6.99
N GLU A 110 3.56 9.93 6.12
CA GLU A 110 3.92 11.28 5.72
C GLU A 110 3.90 12.23 6.93
N GLY A 111 5.00 12.95 7.14
CA GLY A 111 5.16 13.89 8.28
C GLY A 111 5.90 13.34 9.50
N LEU A 112 6.32 12.08 9.51
CA LEU A 112 7.26 11.57 10.53
C LEU A 112 8.72 11.85 10.13
N SER A 113 9.47 12.50 11.02
CA SER A 113 10.92 12.62 10.90
C SER A 113 11.62 11.33 11.35
N GLN A 114 12.88 11.12 10.91
CA GLN A 114 13.69 9.98 11.34
C GLN A 114 13.75 9.83 12.86
N THR A 115 13.91 10.95 13.58
CA THR A 115 13.93 10.99 15.05
C THR A 115 12.60 10.54 15.65
N ASN A 116 11.47 10.91 15.05
CA ASN A 116 10.15 10.48 15.51
C ASN A 116 9.96 8.98 15.27
N VAL A 117 10.45 8.45 14.14
CA VAL A 117 10.42 7.01 13.82
C VAL A 117 11.22 6.22 14.87
N GLU A 118 12.45 6.64 15.18
CA GLU A 118 13.30 5.99 16.18
C GLU A 118 12.67 6.01 17.59
N THR A 119 12.05 7.14 17.94
CA THR A 119 11.36 7.31 19.23
C THR A 119 10.16 6.36 19.34
N LEU A 120 9.32 6.32 18.30
CA LEU A 120 8.15 5.45 18.27
C LEU A 120 8.56 3.97 18.26
N LEU A 121 9.61 3.61 17.51
CA LEU A 121 10.13 2.24 17.48
C LEU A 121 10.60 1.80 18.87
N SER A 122 11.31 2.67 19.59
CA SER A 122 11.78 2.41 20.96
C SER A 122 10.61 2.22 21.94
N MET A 123 9.58 3.07 21.86
CA MET A 123 8.38 2.97 22.70
C MET A 123 7.63 1.64 22.46
N ILE A 124 7.46 1.26 21.18
CA ILE A 124 6.77 0.01 20.82
C ILE A 124 7.54 -1.21 21.32
N GLN A 125 8.88 -1.21 21.21
CA GLN A 125 9.71 -2.29 21.75
C GLN A 125 9.62 -2.39 23.27
N GLN A 126 9.58 -1.25 23.98
CA GLN A 126 9.44 -1.23 25.43
C GLN A 126 8.08 -1.77 25.87
N LEU A 127 6.98 -1.37 25.21
CA LEU A 127 5.63 -1.91 25.47
C LEU A 127 5.57 -3.43 25.25
N ARG A 128 6.16 -3.94 24.16
CA ARG A 128 6.22 -5.39 23.92
C ARG A 128 6.94 -6.15 25.04
N ARG A 129 8.01 -5.59 25.61
CA ARG A 129 8.72 -6.20 26.73
C ARG A 129 7.88 -6.22 28.01
N VAL A 130 7.18 -5.12 28.30
CA VAL A 130 6.29 -5.03 29.47
C VAL A 130 5.13 -6.03 29.34
N SER A 131 4.48 -6.09 28.18
CA SER A 131 3.38 -7.03 27.93
C SER A 131 3.82 -8.50 27.89
N ALA A 132 5.06 -8.80 27.49
CA ALA A 132 5.60 -10.16 27.53
C ALA A 132 6.04 -10.59 28.95
N ALA A 133 6.25 -9.63 29.85
CA ALA A 133 6.72 -9.85 31.22
C ALA A 133 5.58 -9.94 32.26
N GLU A 134 4.31 -9.81 31.86
CA GLU A 134 3.18 -10.10 32.75
C GLU A 134 2.82 -11.60 32.69
N PRO A 135 3.17 -12.42 33.71
CA PRO A 135 2.54 -13.71 33.89
C PRO A 135 1.09 -13.48 34.31
N SER A 136 0.17 -14.20 33.66
CA SER A 136 -1.25 -14.34 34.03
C SER A 136 -1.50 -14.23 35.53
N ARG A 137 -1.93 -13.04 35.98
CA ARG A 137 -2.49 -12.84 37.31
C ARG A 137 -3.92 -12.35 37.13
N ASN A 138 -4.78 -13.24 36.65
CA ASN A 138 -6.23 -13.16 36.81
C ASN A 138 -6.87 -14.49 36.37
N GLN A 139 -6.78 -15.49 37.24
CA GLN A 139 -7.76 -16.56 37.27
C GLN A 139 -8.24 -16.65 38.72
N PRO A 140 -9.40 -16.06 39.08
CA PRO A 140 -10.07 -16.42 40.32
C PRO A 140 -10.61 -17.83 40.15
N ASP A 141 -10.31 -18.69 41.12
CA ASP A 141 -10.80 -20.06 41.25
C ASP A 141 -12.31 -20.12 41.02
N GLY A 142 -12.69 -20.70 39.88
CA GLY A 142 -14.06 -21.00 39.53
C GLY A 142 -14.14 -22.44 39.04
N GLN A 143 -13.88 -23.40 39.94
CA GLN A 143 -14.19 -24.80 39.70
C GLN A 143 -15.69 -24.90 39.41
N SER A 144 -16.05 -24.99 38.14
CA SER A 144 -17.38 -25.48 37.75
C SER A 144 -17.33 -27.00 37.85
N GLU A 145 -17.89 -27.51 38.94
CA GLU A 145 -18.23 -28.92 39.08
C GLU A 145 -19.11 -29.35 37.88
N PRO A 146 -18.78 -30.44 37.16
CA PRO A 146 -19.71 -30.97 36.18
C PRO A 146 -20.90 -31.60 36.91
N ALA A 147 -22.09 -31.02 36.72
CA ALA A 147 -23.34 -31.54 37.24
C ALA A 147 -23.55 -33.00 36.80
N SER A 148 -23.38 -33.94 37.72
CA SER A 148 -23.77 -35.32 37.53
C SER A 148 -25.29 -35.41 37.47
N VAL A 149 -25.84 -35.74 36.30
CA VAL A 149 -27.26 -36.05 36.13
C VAL A 149 -27.54 -37.38 36.83
N HIS A 150 -28.05 -37.31 38.05
CA HIS A 150 -28.56 -38.47 38.79
C HIS A 150 -29.88 -38.91 38.13
N ARG A 151 -29.86 -39.98 37.33
CA ARG A 151 -31.06 -40.71 36.94
C ARG A 151 -31.48 -41.57 38.12
N GLU A 152 -32.47 -41.10 38.89
CA GLU A 152 -33.24 -41.99 39.75
C GLU A 152 -34.11 -42.88 38.84
N SER A 153 -33.73 -44.17 38.80
CA SER A 153 -34.58 -45.24 38.29
C SER A 153 -35.32 -45.83 39.47
N THR A 154 -36.64 -45.64 39.53
CA THR A 154 -37.49 -46.39 40.46
C THR A 154 -38.96 -46.31 40.04
N PRO A 155 -39.79 -47.28 40.43
CA PRO A 155 -39.84 -48.67 39.98
C PRO A 155 -41.05 -48.97 39.07
#